data_AF-A0A2M8BX55-F1
#
_entry.id   AF-A0A2M8BX55-F1
#
_cell.length_a   1.000
_cell.length_b   1.000
_cell.length_c   1.000
_cell.angle_alpha   90.00
_cell.angle_beta   90.00
_cell.angle_gamma   90.00
#
_symmetry.space_group_name_H-M   'P 1'
#
loop_
_entity.id
_entity.type
_entity.pdbx_description
1 polymer ?
#
loop_
_entity_poly.entity_id
_entity_poly.type
_entity_poly.pdbx_seq_one_letter_code
_entity_poly.pdbx_strand_id
1 'polypeptide(L)'
;KTKAGKVIPVRISAAHLRDSSGDYTGAVGYFQAYRPWKEEELRLQERLHQLENEIVKYYDLGAPIFQLWDGISISGIVGRLDVTRLERIRNHLIEHIKSIKTKVLLLDISAALITDSEAIKTFVKLVRTIKLIGAECFITGIYPEIAGEIEEYVTDTGSFRTFTTLEMSLEAALSSVGYKINELSK
;
A
#
# COMPACT_ATOMS: atom_id res chain seq x y z
N LYS A 1 32.45 -35.77 -10.32
CA LYS A 1 31.87 -36.93 -9.59
C LYS A 1 32.87 -37.38 -8.54
N THR A 2 32.44 -37.66 -7.31
CA THR A 2 33.32 -38.22 -6.27
C THR A 2 33.64 -39.68 -6.58
N LYS A 3 34.62 -40.26 -5.88
CA LYS A 3 34.94 -41.71 -5.96
C LYS A 3 33.73 -42.60 -5.64
N ALA A 4 32.78 -42.11 -4.85
CA ALA A 4 31.53 -42.81 -4.50
C ALA A 4 30.37 -42.55 -5.50
N GLY A 5 30.65 -41.99 -6.68
CA GLY A 5 29.62 -41.74 -7.71
C GLY A 5 28.75 -40.50 -7.49
N LYS A 6 28.84 -39.83 -6.34
CA LYS A 6 28.07 -38.61 -6.04
C LYS A 6 28.49 -37.46 -6.97
N VAL A 7 27.51 -36.80 -7.59
CA VAL A 7 27.75 -35.57 -8.36
C VAL A 7 27.81 -34.41 -7.38
N ILE A 8 28.94 -33.69 -7.37
CA ILE A 8 29.11 -32.45 -6.61
C ILE A 8 29.40 -31.35 -7.63
N PRO A 9 28.57 -30.31 -7.71
CA PRO A 9 28.87 -29.13 -8.51
C PRO A 9 30.11 -28.43 -7.94
N VAL A 10 31.02 -28.06 -8.83
CA VAL A 10 32.28 -27.40 -8.49
C VAL A 10 32.41 -26.12 -9.29
N ARG A 11 32.88 -25.06 -8.65
CA ARG A 11 33.38 -23.88 -9.35
C ARG A 11 34.83 -24.16 -9.74
N ILE A 12 35.14 -23.93 -11.01
CA ILE A 12 36.48 -24.06 -11.56
C ILE A 12 36.94 -22.67 -11.97
N SER A 13 38.12 -22.27 -11.49
CA SER A 13 38.82 -21.09 -11.97
C SER A 13 40.19 -21.53 -12.42
N ALA A 14 40.62 -21.07 -13.59
CA ALA A 14 41.93 -21.36 -14.15
C ALA A 14 42.53 -20.09 -14.76
N ALA A 15 43.84 -19.94 -14.62
CA ALA A 15 44.61 -18.85 -15.21
C ALA A 15 45.86 -19.43 -15.89
N HIS A 16 46.24 -18.87 -17.04
CA HIS A 16 47.50 -19.19 -17.68
C HIS A 16 48.65 -18.60 -16.88
N LEU A 17 49.69 -19.40 -16.68
CA LEU A 17 50.98 -18.98 -16.15
C LEU A 17 51.90 -18.68 -17.32
N ARG A 18 52.54 -17.52 -17.25
CA ARG A 18 53.58 -17.09 -18.16
C ARG A 18 54.82 -16.75 -17.34
N ASP A 19 56.00 -16.95 -17.90
CA ASP A 19 57.23 -16.47 -17.27
C ASP A 19 57.34 -14.93 -17.37
N SER A 20 58.42 -14.37 -16.82
CA SER A 20 58.69 -12.93 -16.85
C SER A 20 58.88 -12.37 -18.27
N SER A 21 59.15 -13.22 -19.25
CA SER A 21 59.31 -12.86 -20.67
C SER A 21 57.99 -12.92 -21.44
N GLY A 22 56.92 -13.44 -20.82
CA GLY A 22 55.60 -13.58 -21.42
C GLY A 22 55.36 -14.92 -22.11
N ASP A 23 56.33 -15.83 -22.09
CA ASP A 23 56.21 -17.15 -22.70
C ASP A 23 55.34 -18.06 -21.84
N TYR A 24 54.52 -18.88 -22.50
CA TYR A 24 53.57 -19.76 -21.82
C TYR A 24 54.30 -20.89 -21.09
N THR A 25 54.10 -20.97 -19.77
CA THR A 25 54.73 -22.00 -18.93
C THR A 25 53.74 -23.01 -18.38
N GLY A 26 52.45 -22.67 -18.30
CA GLY A 26 51.42 -23.62 -17.89
C GLY A 26 50.10 -22.96 -17.53
N ALA A 27 49.30 -23.64 -16.71
CA ALA A 27 48.08 -23.09 -16.15
C ALA A 27 47.93 -23.54 -14.69
N VAL A 28 47.43 -22.65 -13.85
CA VAL A 28 47.00 -22.98 -12.49
C VAL A 28 45.48 -22.94 -12.45
N GLY A 29 44.87 -23.96 -11.83
CA GLY A 29 43.45 -23.97 -11.57
C GLY A 29 43.14 -24.47 -10.18
N TYR A 30 42.10 -23.93 -9.56
CA TYR A 30 41.56 -24.45 -8.32
C TYR A 30 40.10 -24.87 -8.49
N PHE A 31 39.74 -25.91 -7.75
CA PHE A 31 38.40 -26.47 -7.70
C PHE A 31 37.83 -26.20 -6.32
N GLN A 32 36.71 -25.51 -6.25
CA GLN A 32 36.00 -25.30 -4.99
C GLN A 32 34.64 -25.99 -5.05
N ALA A 33 34.32 -26.80 -4.04
CA ALA A 33 32.98 -27.33 -3.87
C ALA A 33 32.00 -26.17 -3.73
N TYR A 34 31.03 -26.10 -4.62
CA TYR A 34 30.01 -25.04 -4.61
C TYR A 34 28.68 -25.71 -4.26
N ARG A 35 27.99 -25.20 -3.25
CA ARG A 35 26.58 -25.56 -3.03
C ARG A 35 25.75 -24.67 -3.94
N PRO A 36 24.99 -25.21 -4.92
CA PRO A 36 24.09 -24.39 -5.72
C PRO A 36 22.94 -23.98 -4.80
N TRP A 37 22.97 -22.72 -4.38
CA TRP A 37 21.80 -22.04 -3.85
C TRP A 37 20.91 -21.74 -5.04
N LYS A 38 19.86 -22.54 -5.28
CA LYS A 38 19.00 -22.30 -6.45
C LYS A 38 17.52 -22.52 -6.17
N GLU A 39 17.07 -23.63 -5.61
CA GLU A 39 15.63 -23.85 -5.53
C GLU A 39 14.93 -23.02 -4.46
N GLU A 40 15.46 -22.97 -3.23
CA GLU A 40 14.83 -22.20 -2.15
C GLU A 40 14.96 -20.68 -2.37
N GLU A 41 16.12 -20.22 -2.85
CA GLU A 41 16.31 -18.81 -3.18
C GLU A 41 15.48 -18.36 -4.38
N LEU A 42 15.39 -19.14 -5.47
CA LEU A 42 14.48 -18.79 -6.58
C LEU A 42 13.02 -18.83 -6.13
N ARG A 43 12.61 -19.82 -5.32
CA ARG A 43 11.24 -19.87 -4.79
C ARG A 43 10.93 -18.68 -3.89
N LEU A 44 11.89 -18.25 -3.07
CA LEU A 44 11.76 -17.05 -2.25
C LEU A 44 11.69 -15.80 -3.13
N GLN A 45 12.52 -15.68 -4.16
CA GLN A 45 12.46 -14.55 -5.11
C GLN A 45 11.16 -14.51 -5.90
N GLU A 46 10.68 -15.64 -6.41
CA GLU A 46 9.38 -15.74 -7.08
C GLU A 46 8.24 -15.38 -6.13
N ARG A 47 8.30 -15.84 -4.87
CA ARG A 47 7.28 -15.53 -3.87
C ARG A 47 7.32 -14.07 -3.44
N LEU A 48 8.51 -13.47 -3.31
CA LEU A 48 8.67 -12.04 -3.08
C LEU A 48 8.11 -11.24 -4.26
N HIS A 49 8.43 -11.64 -5.49
CA HIS A 49 7.91 -10.98 -6.69
C HIS A 49 6.39 -11.12 -6.83
N GLN A 50 5.82 -12.26 -6.43
CA GLN A 50 4.37 -12.46 -6.35
C GLN A 50 3.75 -11.55 -5.30
N LEU A 51 4.30 -11.50 -4.09
CA LEU A 51 3.82 -10.61 -3.02
C LEU A 51 3.95 -9.14 -3.41
N GLU A 52 5.04 -8.74 -4.04
CA GLU A 52 5.22 -7.38 -4.57
C GLU A 52 4.17 -7.05 -5.62
N ASN A 53 3.90 -7.94 -6.56
CA ASN A 53 2.84 -7.73 -7.57
C ASN A 53 1.44 -7.72 -6.96
N GLU A 54 1.19 -8.52 -5.92
CA GLU A 54 -0.07 -8.54 -5.18
C GLU A 54 -0.26 -7.22 -4.43
N ILE A 55 0.78 -6.76 -3.74
CA ILE A 55 0.84 -5.46 -3.05
C ILE A 55 0.65 -4.31 -4.05
N VAL A 56 1.29 -4.34 -5.23
CA VAL A 56 1.11 -3.35 -6.30
C VAL A 56 -0.32 -3.37 -6.82
N LYS A 57 -0.94 -4.53 -7.02
CA LYS A 57 -2.37 -4.62 -7.38
C LYS A 57 -3.28 -4.01 -6.32
N TYR A 58 -2.99 -4.23 -5.04
CA TYR A 58 -3.70 -3.57 -3.94
C TYR A 58 -3.48 -2.05 -3.94
N TYR A 59 -2.27 -1.58 -4.25
CA TYR A 59 -1.98 -0.15 -4.39
C TYR A 59 -2.65 0.49 -5.62
N ASP A 60 -2.78 -0.24 -6.72
CA ASP A 60 -3.48 0.15 -7.94
C ASP A 60 -5.00 0.19 -7.75
N LEU A 61 -5.56 -0.66 -6.88
CA LEU A 61 -6.96 -0.59 -6.44
C LEU A 61 -7.22 0.57 -5.45
N GLY A 62 -6.18 1.31 -5.09
CA GLY A 62 -6.24 2.72 -4.70
C GLY A 62 -6.57 3.00 -3.25
N ALA A 63 -7.41 2.19 -2.60
CA ALA A 63 -7.73 2.35 -1.19
C ALA A 63 -8.32 1.05 -0.61
N PRO A 64 -7.57 0.25 0.16
CA PRO A 64 -8.15 -0.92 0.82
C PRO A 64 -9.27 -0.46 1.77
N ILE A 65 -10.49 -0.91 1.50
CA ILE A 65 -11.67 -0.62 2.32
C ILE A 65 -12.19 -1.91 2.97
N PHE A 66 -12.51 -1.84 4.25
CA PHE A 66 -13.09 -2.95 5.00
C PHE A 66 -14.07 -2.46 6.07
N GLN A 67 -14.99 -3.34 6.45
CA GLN A 67 -15.91 -3.07 7.55
C GLN A 67 -15.17 -3.23 8.88
N LEU A 68 -15.23 -2.21 9.73
CA LEU A 68 -14.65 -2.22 11.07
C LEU A 68 -15.69 -2.59 12.13
N TRP A 69 -16.93 -2.12 11.95
CA TRP A 69 -18.06 -2.39 12.82
C TRP A 69 -19.37 -2.36 12.02
N ASP A 70 -20.49 -2.75 12.62
CA ASP A 70 -21.80 -2.61 12.00
C ASP A 70 -22.11 -1.15 11.65
N GLY A 71 -22.17 -0.87 10.34
CA GLY A 71 -22.35 0.48 9.81
C GLY A 71 -21.10 1.35 9.76
N ILE A 72 -19.92 0.86 10.17
CA ILE A 72 -18.65 1.60 10.09
C ILE A 72 -17.67 0.88 9.17
N SER A 73 -17.12 1.60 8.21
CA SER A 73 -16.02 1.12 7.36
C SER A 73 -14.83 2.05 7.46
N ILE A 74 -13.65 1.54 7.16
CA ILE A 74 -12.41 2.31 7.13
C ILE A 74 -11.69 2.06 5.81
N SER A 75 -11.06 3.11 5.29
CA SER A 75 -10.24 3.10 4.09
C SER A 75 -9.01 3.99 4.28
N GLY A 76 -7.83 3.44 4.02
CA GLY A 76 -6.56 4.20 4.02
C GLY A 76 -6.09 4.46 2.60
N ILE A 77 -5.77 5.72 2.27
CA ILE A 77 -5.23 6.11 0.98
C ILE A 77 -3.74 6.38 1.11
N VAL A 78 -2.94 5.75 0.25
CA VAL A 78 -1.48 5.86 0.26
C VAL A 78 -0.95 6.30 -1.11
N GLY A 79 -0.01 7.24 -1.10
CA GLY A 79 0.73 7.69 -2.29
C GLY A 79 0.05 8.83 -3.04
N ARG A 80 0.53 9.10 -4.25
CA ARG A 80 0.06 10.23 -5.06
C ARG A 80 -1.37 10.01 -5.56
N LEU A 81 -2.19 11.04 -5.46
CA LEU A 81 -3.56 11.05 -5.95
C LEU A 81 -3.68 11.99 -7.14
N ASP A 82 -3.86 11.41 -8.32
CA ASP A 82 -4.32 12.09 -9.52
C ASP A 82 -5.82 11.85 -9.75
N VAL A 83 -6.38 12.52 -10.76
CA VAL A 83 -7.80 12.40 -11.12
C VAL A 83 -8.19 10.96 -11.45
N THR A 84 -7.37 10.26 -12.23
CA THR A 84 -7.65 8.89 -12.66
C THR A 84 -7.73 7.93 -11.47
N ARG A 85 -6.79 8.06 -10.53
CA ARG A 85 -6.72 7.25 -9.32
C ARG A 85 -7.88 7.57 -8.36
N LEU A 86 -8.22 8.84 -8.20
CA LEU A 86 -9.37 9.25 -7.38
C LEU A 86 -10.70 8.73 -7.94
N GLU A 87 -10.90 8.72 -9.26
CA GLU A 87 -12.10 8.14 -9.86
C GLU A 87 -12.18 6.62 -9.65
N ARG A 88 -11.05 5.90 -9.73
CA ARG A 88 -10.99 4.48 -9.38
C ARG A 88 -11.36 4.23 -7.92
N ILE A 89 -10.74 4.99 -7.01
CA ILE A 89 -11.04 4.94 -5.58
C ILE A 89 -12.52 5.24 -5.34
N ARG A 90 -13.06 6.28 -5.98
CA ARG A 90 -14.47 6.67 -5.85
C ARG A 90 -15.41 5.52 -6.18
N ASN A 91 -15.20 4.85 -7.31
CA ASN A 91 -16.05 3.72 -7.70
C ASN A 91 -15.96 2.58 -6.67
N HIS A 92 -14.74 2.25 -6.23
CA HIS A 92 -14.53 1.18 -5.25
C HIS A 92 -15.20 1.48 -3.89
N LEU A 93 -15.01 2.69 -3.36
CA LEU A 93 -15.62 3.11 -2.09
C LEU A 93 -17.15 3.11 -2.18
N ILE A 94 -17.72 3.62 -3.28
CA ILE A 94 -19.17 3.67 -3.47
C ILE A 94 -19.78 2.27 -3.55
N GLU A 95 -19.13 1.35 -4.27
CA GLU A 95 -19.57 -0.04 -4.37
C GLU A 95 -19.57 -0.72 -3.00
N HIS A 96 -18.51 -0.54 -2.22
CA HIS A 96 -18.41 -1.09 -0.86
C HIS A 96 -19.44 -0.49 0.10
N ILE A 97 -19.62 0.83 0.09
CA ILE A 97 -20.61 1.51 0.95
C ILE A 97 -22.01 0.94 0.71
N LYS A 98 -22.36 0.70 -0.56
CA LYS A 98 -23.66 0.13 -0.94
C LYS A 98 -23.80 -1.33 -0.51
N SER A 99 -22.77 -2.15 -0.70
CA SER A 99 -22.84 -3.58 -0.39
C SER A 99 -22.92 -3.84 1.11
N ILE A 100 -22.16 -3.10 1.91
CA ILE A 100 -22.09 -3.26 3.37
C ILE A 100 -23.11 -2.38 4.12
N LYS A 101 -23.78 -1.45 3.43
CA LYS A 101 -24.68 -0.43 4.03
C LYS A 101 -23.96 0.41 5.08
N THR A 102 -22.76 0.86 4.73
CA THR A 102 -21.92 1.73 5.56
C THR A 102 -22.67 3.02 5.89
N LYS A 103 -22.75 3.38 7.17
CA LYS A 103 -23.29 4.65 7.66
C LYS A 103 -22.18 5.69 7.84
N VAL A 104 -20.99 5.26 8.28
CA VAL A 104 -19.82 6.11 8.47
C VAL A 104 -18.60 5.46 7.80
N LEU A 105 -17.96 6.18 6.89
CA LEU A 105 -16.67 5.84 6.31
C LEU A 105 -15.58 6.66 7.00
N LEU A 106 -14.61 5.98 7.61
CA LEU A 106 -13.35 6.57 8.05
C LEU A 106 -12.38 6.57 6.86
N LEU A 107 -11.95 7.75 6.41
CA LEU A 107 -11.04 7.94 5.29
C LEU A 107 -9.74 8.55 5.79
N ASP A 108 -8.68 7.75 5.88
CA ASP A 108 -7.36 8.22 6.25
C ASP A 108 -6.54 8.55 5.00
N ILE A 109 -6.11 9.81 4.89
CA ILE A 109 -5.28 10.31 3.80
C ILE A 109 -3.91 10.81 4.28
N SER A 110 -3.51 10.46 5.50
CA SER A 110 -2.23 10.88 6.10
C SER A 110 -1.00 10.51 5.26
N ALA A 111 -1.06 9.38 4.55
CA ALA A 111 0.00 8.93 3.66
C ALA A 111 -0.26 9.26 2.17
N ALA A 112 -1.24 10.11 1.87
CA ALA A 112 -1.61 10.51 0.52
C ALA A 112 -1.04 11.89 0.17
N LEU A 113 -0.76 12.10 -1.11
CA LEU A 113 -0.33 13.39 -1.65
C LEU A 113 -1.21 13.78 -2.83
N ILE A 114 -2.02 14.82 -2.66
CA ILE A 114 -2.81 15.41 -3.75
C ILE A 114 -2.02 16.59 -4.29
N THR A 115 -1.68 16.57 -5.58
CA THR A 115 -0.73 17.55 -6.17
C THR A 115 -1.33 18.47 -7.22
N ASP A 116 -2.61 18.29 -7.58
CA ASP A 116 -3.27 19.05 -8.64
C ASP A 116 -4.67 19.51 -8.20
N SER A 117 -5.00 20.75 -8.52
CA SER A 117 -6.32 21.36 -8.38
C SER A 117 -7.46 20.48 -8.93
N GLU A 118 -7.28 19.81 -10.08
CA GLU A 118 -8.31 18.92 -10.62
C GLU A 118 -8.50 17.67 -9.77
N ALA A 119 -7.41 17.16 -9.16
CA ALA A 119 -7.49 16.06 -8.20
C ALA A 119 -8.19 16.51 -6.91
N ILE A 120 -7.95 17.73 -6.42
CA ILE A 120 -8.68 18.31 -5.28
C ILE A 120 -10.17 18.41 -5.57
N LYS A 121 -10.58 18.96 -6.72
CA LYS A 121 -11.99 19.02 -7.13
C LYS A 121 -12.64 17.63 -7.16
N THR A 122 -11.92 16.65 -7.68
CA THR A 122 -12.36 15.25 -7.76
C THR A 122 -12.52 14.65 -6.36
N PHE A 123 -11.59 14.92 -5.45
CA PHE A 123 -11.67 14.51 -4.05
C PHE A 123 -12.87 15.13 -3.34
N VAL A 124 -13.11 16.43 -3.55
CA VAL A 124 -14.28 17.13 -2.97
C VAL A 124 -15.58 16.52 -3.49
N LYS A 125 -15.64 16.20 -4.78
CA LYS A 125 -16.78 15.52 -5.41
C LYS A 125 -17.00 14.12 -4.85
N LEU A 126 -15.93 13.35 -4.58
CA LEU A 126 -16.00 12.06 -3.92
C LEU A 126 -16.69 12.17 -2.55
N VAL A 127 -16.22 13.07 -1.68
CA VAL A 127 -16.77 13.26 -0.32
C VAL A 127 -18.25 13.63 -0.37
N ARG A 128 -18.63 14.56 -1.25
CA ARG A 128 -20.04 14.93 -1.48
C ARG A 128 -20.88 13.75 -1.97
N THR A 129 -20.34 12.94 -2.88
CA THR A 129 -21.04 11.78 -3.44
C THR A 129 -21.32 10.74 -2.35
N ILE A 130 -20.36 10.49 -1.45
CA ILE A 130 -20.54 9.59 -0.31
C ILE A 130 -21.72 10.06 0.57
N LYS A 131 -21.79 11.36 0.87
CA LYS A 131 -22.90 11.97 1.62
C LYS A 131 -24.24 11.79 0.91
N LEU A 132 -24.30 11.99 -0.41
CA LEU A 132 -25.52 11.82 -1.21
C LEU A 132 -26.00 10.35 -1.27
N ILE A 133 -25.10 9.39 -1.10
CA ILE A 133 -25.44 7.96 -1.03
C ILE A 133 -25.99 7.58 0.35
N GLY A 134 -25.89 8.47 1.35
CA GLY A 134 -26.42 8.26 2.69
C GLY A 134 -25.38 7.80 3.71
N ALA A 135 -24.09 7.97 3.42
CA ALA A 135 -23.00 7.69 4.37
C ALA A 135 -22.28 8.99 4.75
N GLU A 136 -21.90 9.15 6.01
CA GLU A 136 -20.98 10.20 6.43
C GLU A 136 -19.52 9.81 6.11
N CYS A 137 -18.71 10.78 5.72
CA CYS A 137 -17.28 10.58 5.47
C CYS A 137 -16.47 11.35 6.51
N PHE A 138 -15.70 10.64 7.33
CA PHE A 138 -14.84 11.19 8.37
C PHE A 138 -13.41 11.12 7.89
N ILE A 139 -12.80 12.28 7.66
CA ILE A 139 -11.50 12.38 7.02
C ILE A 139 -10.43 12.65 8.06
N THR A 140 -9.31 11.94 7.95
CA THR A 140 -8.13 12.13 8.80
C THR A 140 -6.88 12.33 7.96
N GLY A 141 -5.87 12.99 8.52
CA GLY A 141 -4.60 13.19 7.82
C GLY A 141 -4.61 14.29 6.76
N ILE A 142 -5.48 15.30 6.87
CA ILE A 142 -5.45 16.48 6.00
C ILE A 142 -4.29 17.39 6.44
N TYR A 143 -3.32 17.59 5.55
CA TYR A 143 -2.24 18.57 5.74
C TYR A 143 -2.75 20.02 5.53
N PRO A 144 -2.20 21.02 6.26
CA PRO A 144 -2.64 22.41 6.15
C PRO A 144 -2.63 22.96 4.72
N GLU A 145 -1.66 22.58 3.90
CA GLU A 145 -1.53 23.00 2.51
C GLU A 145 -2.71 22.53 1.67
N ILE A 146 -3.12 21.27 1.84
CA ILE A 146 -4.27 20.67 1.13
C ILE A 146 -5.58 21.25 1.66
N ALA A 147 -5.65 21.60 2.96
CA ALA A 147 -6.85 22.17 3.56
C ALA A 147 -7.25 23.51 2.89
N GLY A 148 -6.27 24.38 2.64
CA GLY A 148 -6.51 25.67 1.95
C GLY A 148 -7.02 25.48 0.52
N GLU A 149 -6.46 24.53 -0.23
CA GLU A 149 -6.96 24.22 -1.57
C GLU A 149 -8.38 23.61 -1.54
N ILE A 150 -8.67 22.74 -0.56
CA ILE A 150 -10.02 22.17 -0.41
C ILE A 150 -11.04 23.28 -0.10
N GLU A 151 -10.70 24.26 0.74
CA GLU A 151 -11.58 25.36 1.14
C GLU A 151 -12.16 26.10 -0.08
N GLU A 152 -11.35 26.36 -1.11
CA GLU A 152 -11.79 27.03 -2.35
C GLU A 152 -12.93 26.29 -3.07
N TYR A 153 -13.01 24.97 -2.92
CA TYR A 153 -14.00 24.14 -3.60
C TYR A 153 -15.15 23.68 -2.70
N VAL A 154 -15.07 23.94 -1.39
CA VAL A 154 -16.08 23.57 -0.41
C VAL A 154 -17.05 24.74 -0.19
N THR A 155 -18.19 24.69 -0.88
CA THR A 155 -19.28 25.66 -0.72
C THR A 155 -20.12 25.45 0.54
N ASP A 156 -20.02 24.27 1.17
CA ASP A 156 -20.71 23.90 2.41
C ASP A 156 -19.77 23.03 3.25
N THR A 157 -19.24 23.60 4.33
CA THR A 157 -18.35 22.91 5.28
C THR A 157 -19.07 21.81 6.07
N GLY A 158 -20.41 21.84 6.13
CA GLY A 158 -21.21 20.80 6.80
C GLY A 158 -21.12 19.40 6.17
N SER A 159 -20.45 19.28 5.02
CA SER A 159 -20.22 18.01 4.32
C SER A 159 -18.86 17.37 4.63
N PHE A 160 -17.94 18.10 5.27
CA PHE A 160 -16.60 17.65 5.59
C PHE A 160 -16.44 17.51 7.10
N ARG A 161 -16.48 16.29 7.61
CA ARG A 161 -16.14 16.01 9.00
C ARG A 161 -14.68 15.55 9.05
N THR A 162 -13.83 16.37 9.65
CA THR A 162 -12.39 16.13 9.71
C THR A 162 -11.93 15.92 11.15
N PHE A 163 -10.92 15.08 11.34
CA PHE A 163 -10.33 14.80 12.64
C PHE A 163 -8.81 14.79 12.53
N THR A 164 -8.14 15.17 13.62
CA THR A 164 -6.67 15.21 13.69
C THR A 164 -6.05 13.82 13.77
N THR A 165 -6.77 12.84 14.35
CA THR A 165 -6.30 11.45 14.46
C THR A 165 -7.40 10.45 14.12
N LEU A 166 -6.98 9.24 13.77
CA LEU A 166 -7.90 8.14 13.46
C LEU A 166 -8.72 7.74 14.70
N GLU A 167 -8.12 7.77 15.89
CA GLU A 167 -8.78 7.45 17.16
C GLU A 167 -9.96 8.37 17.43
N MET A 168 -9.79 9.68 17.25
CA MET A 168 -10.87 10.66 17.42
C MET A 168 -11.99 10.43 16.40
N SER A 169 -11.65 10.10 15.15
CA SER A 169 -12.65 9.79 14.13
C SER A 169 -13.43 8.51 14.46
N LEU A 170 -12.75 7.50 15.02
CA LEU A 170 -13.35 6.23 15.41
C LEU A 170 -14.32 6.41 16.59
N GLU A 171 -13.91 7.15 17.62
CA GLU A 171 -14.77 7.47 18.77
C GLU A 171 -16.03 8.21 18.33
N ALA A 172 -15.89 9.19 17.43
CA ALA A 172 -17.02 9.91 16.85
C ALA A 172 -17.91 8.99 16.01
N ALA A 173 -17.33 8.05 15.24
CA ALA A 173 -18.08 7.14 14.38
C ALA A 173 -18.90 6.15 15.21
N LEU A 174 -18.30 5.58 16.25
CA LEU A 174 -18.99 4.72 17.22
C LEU A 174 -20.14 5.46 17.89
N SER A 175 -19.93 6.71 18.28
CA SER A 175 -20.99 7.57 18.84
C SER A 175 -22.14 7.79 17.86
N SER A 176 -21.83 8.03 16.57
CA SER A 176 -22.83 8.18 15.50
C SER A 176 -23.69 6.93 15.26
N VAL A 177 -23.17 5.73 15.56
CA VAL A 177 -23.91 4.47 15.46
C VAL A 177 -24.46 3.96 16.80
N GLY A 178 -24.36 4.75 17.87
CA GLY A 178 -25.00 4.48 19.16
C GLY A 178 -24.13 3.74 20.19
N TYR A 179 -22.82 3.65 19.96
CA TYR A 179 -21.86 3.04 20.88
C TYR A 179 -21.04 4.11 21.62
N LYS A 180 -20.54 3.79 22.82
CA LYS A 180 -19.61 4.62 23.58
C LYS A 180 -18.42 3.80 24.02
N ILE A 181 -17.23 4.39 23.94
CA ILE A 181 -16.01 3.82 24.51
C ILE A 181 -16.01 4.14 26.00
N ASN A 182 -15.86 3.13 26.84
CA ASN A 182 -15.66 3.30 28.28
C ASN A 182 -14.30 2.74 28.65
N GLU A 183 -13.58 3.41 29.55
CA GLU A 183 -12.41 2.81 30.19
C GLU A 183 -12.86 1.58 30.98
N LEU A 184 -12.18 0.45 30.76
CA LEU A 184 -12.32 -0.71 31.63
C LEU A 184 -11.75 -0.33 32.99
N SER A 185 -12.63 -0.13 33.96
CA SER A 185 -12.26 -0.04 35.37
C SER A 185 -11.44 -1.28 35.72
N LYS A 186 -10.14 -1.08 36.00
CA LYS A 186 -9.24 -2.13 36.49
C LYS A 186 -9.66 -2.64 37.86
#